data_AF-A0A5E6N4R1-F1
#
_entry.id   AF-A0A5E6N4R1-F1
#
_cell.length_a   1.000
_cell.length_b   1.000
_cell.length_c   1.000
_cell.angle_alpha   90.00
_cell.angle_beta   90.00
_cell.angle_gamma   90.00
#
_symmetry.space_group_name_H-M   'P 1'
#
loop_
_entity.id
_entity.type
_entity.pdbx_description
1 polymer ?
#
loop_
_entity_poly.entity_id
_entity_poly.type
_entity_poly.pdbx_seq_one_letter_code
_entity_poly.pdbx_strand_id
1 'polypeptide(L)'
;MVELGYTQAVDIKLVADSQDNRKGHYGEDNNIYLNDANLNNTKDLATTLGHETSHAIDNQDPSITPTHRTTQVKQTMKSMPKTMETTLAIMLNSPQKTMVMAT
;
A
#
# COMPACT_ATOMS: atom_id res chain seq x y z
N MET A 1 6.40 4.33 24.80
CA MET A 1 5.54 3.71 23.76
C MET A 1 5.21 4.83 22.78
N VAL A 2 5.68 4.75 21.53
CA VAL A 2 5.33 5.73 20.49
C VAL A 2 3.97 5.33 19.94
N GLU A 3 2.99 6.19 20.12
CA GLU A 3 1.64 6.01 19.61
C GLU A 3 1.68 6.30 18.10
N LEU A 4 1.31 5.33 17.27
CA LEU A 4 1.43 5.41 15.81
C LEU A 4 0.39 6.34 15.15
N GLY A 5 -0.25 7.22 15.92
CA GLY A 5 -1.21 8.20 15.41
C GLY A 5 -2.57 7.63 14.99
N TYR A 6 -2.89 6.39 15.37
CA TYR A 6 -4.21 5.81 15.13
C TYR A 6 -5.27 6.60 15.88
N THR A 7 -6.12 7.33 15.15
CA THR A 7 -7.26 8.03 15.76
C THR A 7 -8.50 7.14 15.79
N GLN A 8 -8.54 6.10 14.95
CA GLN A 8 -9.63 5.12 14.90
C GLN A 8 -9.06 3.70 14.95
N ALA A 9 -9.70 2.86 15.76
CA ALA A 9 -9.33 1.44 15.86
C ALA A 9 -9.61 0.72 14.52
N VAL A 10 -8.70 -0.17 14.15
CA VAL A 10 -8.82 -1.03 12.96
C VAL A 10 -8.78 -2.47 13.46
N ASP A 11 -9.85 -3.23 13.24
CA ASP A 11 -9.89 -4.65 13.58
C ASP A 11 -9.30 -5.49 12.45
N ILE A 12 -8.65 -6.60 12.83
CA ILE A 12 -8.15 -7.61 11.91
C ILE A 12 -9.09 -8.81 11.99
N LYS A 13 -9.74 -9.13 10.87
CA LYS A 13 -10.66 -10.26 10.74
C LYS A 13 -10.02 -11.34 9.88
N LEU A 14 -9.98 -12.56 10.41
CA LEU A 14 -9.57 -13.73 9.65
C LEU A 14 -10.77 -14.30 8.91
N VAL A 15 -10.58 -14.56 7.62
CA VAL A 15 -11.56 -15.17 6.73
C VAL A 15 -10.91 -16.37 6.08
N ALA A 16 -11.66 -17.46 5.94
CA ALA A 16 -11.21 -18.67 5.26
C ALA A 16 -12.08 -18.88 4.01
N ASP A 17 -11.75 -18.16 2.94
CA ASP A 17 -12.48 -18.28 1.66
C ASP A 17 -11.53 -18.80 0.59
N SER A 18 -11.69 -20.06 0.20
CA SER A 18 -10.87 -20.69 -0.84
C SER A 18 -11.25 -20.28 -2.26
N GLN A 19 -12.40 -19.61 -2.45
CA GLN A 19 -12.83 -19.08 -3.74
C GLN A 19 -12.32 -17.66 -3.97
N ASP A 20 -12.04 -16.93 -2.89
CA ASP A 20 -11.32 -15.66 -2.94
C ASP A 20 -9.81 -15.94 -2.98
N ASN A 21 -9.13 -15.44 -4.01
CA ASN A 21 -7.69 -15.56 -4.21
C ASN A 21 -6.89 -14.37 -3.65
N ARG A 22 -7.58 -13.37 -3.07
CA ARG A 22 -6.93 -12.28 -2.34
C ARG A 22 -6.34 -12.82 -1.04
N LYS A 23 -5.17 -12.30 -0.66
CA LYS A 23 -4.51 -12.59 0.63
C LYS A 23 -5.05 -11.70 1.76
N GLY A 24 -5.55 -10.53 1.42
CA GLY A 24 -6.19 -9.61 2.34
C GLY A 24 -6.78 -8.40 1.62
N HIS A 25 -7.53 -7.58 2.36
CA HIS A 25 -8.21 -6.39 1.88
C HIS A 25 -8.65 -5.48 3.04
N TYR A 26 -8.35 -4.18 2.95
CA TYR A 26 -8.94 -3.14 3.79
C TYR A 26 -10.34 -2.74 3.28
N GLY A 27 -11.36 -2.94 4.11
CA GLY A 27 -12.77 -2.65 3.80
C GLY A 27 -13.20 -1.22 4.12
N GLU A 28 -14.30 -0.78 3.52
CA GLU A 28 -14.92 0.53 3.79
C GLU A 28 -15.41 0.68 5.24
N ASP A 29 -15.60 -0.43 5.94
CA ASP A 29 -15.96 -0.51 7.36
C ASP A 29 -14.76 -0.36 8.31
N ASN A 30 -13.62 0.12 7.79
CA ASN A 30 -12.37 0.35 8.51
C ASN A 30 -11.76 -0.92 9.13
N ASN A 31 -12.02 -2.09 8.53
CA ASN A 31 -11.50 -3.37 8.98
C ASN A 31 -10.54 -3.99 7.97
N ILE A 32 -9.53 -4.70 8.46
CA ILE A 32 -8.61 -5.49 7.64
C ILE A 32 -9.11 -6.92 7.61
N TYR A 33 -9.40 -7.43 6.42
CA TYR A 33 -9.73 -8.82 6.20
C TYR A 33 -8.49 -9.55 5.71
N LEU A 34 -8.12 -10.64 6.36
CA LEU A 34 -7.04 -11.53 5.92
C LEU A 34 -7.62 -12.87 5.52
N ASN A 35 -7.17 -13.40 4.39
CA ASN A 35 -7.56 -14.72 3.95
C ASN A 35 -6.53 -15.76 4.36
N ASP A 36 -6.80 -16.52 5.43
CA ASP A 36 -5.86 -17.51 5.96
C ASP A 36 -5.68 -18.71 5.02
N ALA A 37 -6.64 -18.98 4.13
CA ALA A 37 -6.52 -19.99 3.08
C ALA A 37 -5.44 -19.66 2.03
N ASN A 38 -5.03 -18.39 1.92
CA ASN A 38 -4.03 -17.92 0.95
C ASN A 38 -2.73 -17.39 1.59
N LEU A 39 -2.62 -17.46 2.91
CA LEU A 39 -1.47 -16.96 3.69
C LEU A 39 -0.62 -18.13 4.20
N ASN A 40 0.27 -18.62 3.33
CA ASN A 40 0.96 -19.89 3.54
C ASN A 40 2.29 -19.77 4.33
N ASN A 41 2.69 -18.56 4.74
CA ASN A 41 3.92 -18.33 5.50
C ASN A 41 3.91 -16.97 6.22
N THR A 42 4.77 -16.82 7.24
CA THR A 42 4.88 -15.61 8.07
C THR A 42 5.29 -14.37 7.27
N LYS A 43 6.10 -14.52 6.22
CA LYS A 43 6.54 -13.40 5.39
C LYS A 43 5.36 -12.80 4.62
N ASP A 44 4.52 -13.65 4.04
CA ASP A 44 3.31 -13.25 3.34
C ASP A 44 2.32 -12.59 4.30
N LEU A 45 2.11 -13.18 5.48
CA LEU A 45 1.28 -12.59 6.52
C LEU A 45 1.73 -11.18 6.90
N ALA A 46 3.01 -11.01 7.26
CA ALA A 46 3.55 -9.71 7.66
C ALA A 46 3.47 -8.67 6.53
N THR A 47 3.72 -9.09 5.29
CA THR A 47 3.67 -8.20 4.12
C THR A 47 2.23 -7.78 3.82
N THR A 48 1.28 -8.72 3.86
CA THR A 48 -0.14 -8.44 3.64
C THR A 48 -0.69 -7.55 4.75
N LEU A 49 -0.41 -7.86 6.02
CA LEU A 49 -0.81 -7.00 7.13
C LEU A 49 -0.25 -5.59 7.01
N GLY A 50 1.06 -5.45 6.75
CA GLY A 50 1.66 -4.13 6.56
C GLY A 50 1.04 -3.37 5.39
N HIS A 51 0.68 -4.07 4.30
CA HIS A 51 0.01 -3.45 3.15
C HIS A 51 -1.39 -2.93 3.52
N GLU A 52 -2.23 -3.72 4.17
CA GLU A 52 -3.59 -3.30 4.52
C GLU A 52 -3.60 -2.28 5.66
N THR A 53 -2.70 -2.40 6.64
CA THR A 53 -2.52 -1.37 7.68
C THR A 53 -2.09 -0.04 7.08
N SER A 54 -1.27 -0.03 6.03
CA SER A 54 -0.90 1.22 5.35
C SER A 54 -2.12 1.92 4.71
N HIS A 55 -3.04 1.17 4.11
CA HIS A 55 -4.29 1.73 3.59
C HIS A 55 -5.16 2.31 4.70
N ALA A 56 -5.26 1.60 5.84
CA ALA A 56 -6.03 2.07 6.98
C ALA A 56 -5.47 3.37 7.58
N ILE A 57 -4.13 3.50 7.67
CA ILE A 57 -3.46 4.72 8.13
C ILE A 57 -3.68 5.85 7.13
N ASP A 58 -3.44 5.60 5.84
CA ASP A 58 -3.57 6.62 4.80
C ASP A 58 -4.99 7.20 4.75
N ASN A 59 -6.01 6.37 5.03
CA ASN A 59 -7.42 6.79 5.05
C ASN A 59 -7.81 7.57 6.32
N GLN A 60 -7.01 7.50 7.39
CA GLN A 60 -7.23 8.25 8.63
C GLN A 60 -6.55 9.63 8.64
N ASP A 61 -5.61 9.87 7.73
CA ASP A 61 -4.89 11.15 7.66
C ASP A 61 -5.60 12.11 6.69
N PRO A 62 -6.27 13.17 7.19
CA PRO A 62 -7.03 14.11 6.37
C PRO A 62 -6.15 14.97 5.45
N SER A 63 -4.84 15.01 5.68
CA SER A 63 -3.89 15.71 4.83
C SER A 63 -3.54 14.92 3.56
N ILE A 64 -3.83 13.62 3.56
CA ILE A 64 -3.61 12.74 2.41
C ILE A 64 -4.89 12.72 1.60
N THR A 65 -4.97 13.57 0.58
CA THR A 65 -6.05 13.47 -0.40
C THR A 65 -5.81 12.20 -1.23
N PRO A 66 -6.73 11.21 -1.27
CA PRO A 66 -6.59 10.06 -2.14
C PRO A 66 -6.78 10.55 -3.58
N THR A 67 -5.71 11.05 -4.18
CA THR A 67 -5.71 11.42 -5.59
C THR A 67 -5.85 10.11 -6.36
N HIS A 68 -6.96 9.94 -7.09
CA HIS A 68 -7.23 8.78 -7.96
C HIS A 68 -6.04 8.40 -8.88
N ARG A 69 -5.14 9.35 -9.16
CA ARG A 69 -3.88 9.14 -9.90
C ARG A 69 -2.83 8.33 -9.11
N THR A 70 -2.68 8.54 -7.82
CA THR A 70 -1.62 7.90 -7.03
C THR A 70 -1.93 6.43 -6.79
N THR A 71 -3.19 6.08 -6.55
CA THR A 71 -3.63 4.69 -6.32
C THR A 71 -3.50 3.83 -7.59
N GLN A 72 -3.87 4.38 -8.76
CA GLN A 72 -3.71 3.66 -10.04
C GLN A 72 -2.24 3.53 -10.45
N VAL A 73 -1.39 4.53 -10.23
CA VAL A 73 0.03 4.44 -10.57
C VAL A 73 0.75 3.45 -9.65
N LYS A 74 0.43 3.41 -8.35
CA LYS A 74 1.02 2.46 -7.39
C LYS A 74 0.57 1.01 -7.65
N GLN A 75 -0.67 0.78 -8.08
CA GLN A 75 -1.14 -0.53 -8.55
C GLN A 75 -0.52 -0.92 -9.91
N THR A 76 -0.41 0.03 -10.84
CA THR A 76 0.17 -0.21 -12.17
C THR A 76 1.66 -0.53 -12.08
N MET A 77 2.42 0.20 -11.25
CA MET A 77 3.83 -0.09 -10.98
C MET A 77 4.02 -1.48 -10.35
N LYS A 78 3.18 -1.89 -9.40
CA LYS A 78 3.23 -3.23 -8.78
C LYS A 78 2.97 -4.40 -9.76
N SER A 79 2.34 -4.15 -10.91
CA SER A 79 2.11 -5.15 -11.96
C SER A 79 3.30 -5.29 -12.94
N MET A 80 4.26 -4.36 -12.88
CA MET A 80 5.44 -4.38 -13.73
C MET A 80 6.55 -5.26 -13.16
N PRO A 81 7.39 -5.88 -14.01
CA PRO A 81 8.59 -6.58 -13.55
C PRO A 81 9.49 -5.63 -12.74
N LYS A 82 10.07 -6.13 -11.65
CA LYS A 82 10.80 -5.38 -10.60
C LYS A 82 11.86 -4.40 -11.12
N THR A 83 12.44 -4.68 -12.28
CA THR A 83 13.42 -3.84 -13.00
C THR A 83 12.81 -2.54 -13.52
N MET A 84 11.54 -2.56 -13.93
CA MET A 84 10.79 -1.41 -14.44
C MET A 84 10.23 -0.54 -13.30
N GLU A 85 9.82 -1.13 -12.16
CA GLU A 85 9.41 -0.37 -10.96
C GLU A 85 10.53 0.56 -10.47
N THR A 86 11.76 0.04 -10.40
CA THR A 86 12.91 0.76 -9.88
C THR A 86 13.30 1.92 -10.81
N THR A 87 13.25 1.69 -12.12
CA THR A 87 13.57 2.70 -13.15
C THR A 87 12.55 3.85 -13.14
N LEU A 88 11.26 3.54 -13.01
CA LEU A 88 10.21 4.56 -12.96
C LEU A 88 10.23 5.37 -11.66
N ALA A 89 10.51 4.71 -10.52
CA ALA A 89 10.68 5.39 -9.23
C ALA A 89 11.88 6.35 -9.23
N ILE A 90 12.98 5.99 -9.90
CA ILE A 90 14.15 6.86 -10.05
C ILE A 90 13.82 8.06 -10.97
N MET A 91 13.12 7.84 -12.08
CA MET A 91 12.73 8.94 -12.99
C MET A 91 11.73 9.91 -12.36
N LEU A 92 10.78 9.43 -11.55
CA LEU A 92 9.76 10.26 -10.91
C LEU A 92 10.31 11.05 -9.71
N ASN A 93 11.35 10.53 -9.04
CA ASN A 93 12.00 11.17 -7.89
C ASN A 93 13.31 11.89 -8.25
N SER A 94 13.69 11.93 -9.53
CA SER A 94 14.87 12.69 -9.97
C SER A 94 14.52 14.18 -10.03
N PRO A 95 15.18 15.07 -9.28
CA PRO A 95 15.00 16.50 -9.46
C PRO A 95 15.44 16.85 -10.88
N GLN A 96 14.56 17.50 -11.67
CA GLN A 96 14.91 18.01 -12.99
C GLN A 96 16.09 18.97 -12.82
N LYS A 97 17.28 18.53 -13.22
CA LYS A 97 18.50 19.33 -13.19
C LYS A 97 18.33 20.47 -14.19
N THR A 98 17.86 21.63 -13.74
CA THR A 98 17.88 22.86 -14.54
C THR A 98 19.34 23.16 -14.86
N MET A 99 19.71 22.94 -16.12
CA MET A 99 21.01 23.35 -16.64
C MET A 99 20.97 24.86 -16.81
N VAL A 100 21.50 25.60 -15.83
CA VAL A 100 21.79 27.02 -16.01
C VAL A 100 22.91 27.16 -17.03
N MET A 101 22.56 27.61 -18.24
CA MET A 101 23.54 28.03 -19.23
C MET A 101 24.17 29.34 -18.77
N ALA A 102 25.46 29.30 -18.42
CA ALA A 102 26.24 30.51 -18.21
C ALA A 102 26.54 31.14 -19.59
N THR A 103 26.05 32.37 -19.78
CA THR A 103 26.47 33.30 -20.85
C THR A 103 27.85 33.85 -20.59
#